data_AF-A0AAP0M9W1-F1
#
_entry.id   AF-A0AAP0M9W1-F1
#
_cell.length_a   1.000
_cell.length_b   1.000
_cell.length_c   1.000
_cell.angle_alpha   90.00
_cell.angle_beta   90.00
_cell.angle_gamma   90.00
#
_symmetry.space_group_name_H-M   'P 1'
#
loop_
_entity.id
_entity.type
_entity.pdbx_description
1 polymer ?
#
loop_
_entity_poly.entity_id
_entity_poly.type
_entity_poly.pdbx_seq_one_letter_code
_entity_poly.pdbx_strand_id
1 'polypeptide(L)'
;MEMNGTPALHGYLMPAEWEPHSQCWMGWPVRYVRFFHVFLFSSCCDMVSLTALHERLDNWRDDALHAQRVFAKVATAISKFEPVTVCASAAQWENARSQLPENIRVIEMSMNGSWFRDTGPTIVVNKSSASSGAQAPKVAGLDWNFNSWGGVDDGCYRDWSLDLQVARKILSTERLPRFPHSMVLEGGSIHVDGEEYIAQGFGECILISP
;
A
#
# COMPACT_ATOMS: atom_id res chain seq x y z
N MET A 1 1.32 17.70 1.93
CA MET A 1 2.43 18.68 2.02
C MET A 1 3.72 17.89 1.90
N GLU A 2 4.64 18.27 1.01
CA GLU A 2 5.93 17.59 0.91
C GLU A 2 6.93 18.20 1.89
N MET A 3 7.66 17.35 2.59
CA MET A 3 8.66 17.73 3.59
C MET A 3 10.06 17.59 3.00
N ASN A 4 10.93 18.56 3.28
CA ASN A 4 12.33 18.54 2.86
C ASN A 4 13.22 17.99 3.99
N GLY A 5 14.20 17.15 3.66
CA GLY A 5 15.10 16.52 4.65
C GLY A 5 14.53 15.25 5.28
N THR A 6 15.22 14.70 6.28
CA THR A 6 14.83 13.43 6.93
C THR A 6 13.84 13.66 8.07
N PRO A 7 12.97 12.69 8.41
CA PRO A 7 12.06 12.81 9.56
C PRO A 7 12.78 13.17 10.88
N ALA A 8 13.97 12.61 11.11
CA ALA A 8 14.78 12.86 12.30
C ALA A 8 15.17 14.34 12.46
N LEU A 9 15.49 15.04 11.37
CA LEU A 9 15.79 16.49 11.39
C LEU A 9 14.58 17.32 11.85
N HIS A 10 13.37 16.79 11.68
CA HIS A 10 12.11 17.41 12.11
C HIS A 10 11.59 16.82 13.43
N GLY A 11 12.39 16.00 14.13
CA GLY A 11 12.02 15.37 15.40
C GLY A 11 10.94 14.29 15.29
N TYR A 12 10.79 13.67 14.12
CA TYR A 12 9.89 12.53 13.93
C TYR A 12 10.65 11.22 14.09
N LEU A 13 9.97 10.22 14.68
CA LEU A 13 10.43 8.85 14.83
C LEU A 13 9.34 7.87 14.41
N MET A 14 9.72 6.67 13.95
CA MET A 14 8.75 5.60 13.68
C MET A 14 8.33 4.98 15.02
N PRO A 15 7.03 5.02 15.39
CA PRO A 15 6.56 4.39 16.62
C PRO A 15 6.58 2.87 16.47
N ALA A 16 6.60 2.16 17.60
CA ALA A 16 6.45 0.71 17.58
C ALA A 16 5.05 0.29 17.10
N GLU A 17 4.93 -0.88 16.48
CA GLU A 17 3.65 -1.40 15.97
C GLU A 17 2.64 -1.75 17.08
N TRP A 18 3.07 -1.83 18.34
CA TRP A 18 2.17 -2.01 19.48
C TRP A 18 1.71 -0.68 20.11
N GLU A 19 2.19 0.47 19.61
CA GLU A 19 1.65 1.76 20.03
C GLU A 19 0.21 1.96 19.51
N PRO A 20 -0.62 2.80 20.16
CA PRO A 20 -1.99 3.02 19.74
C PRO A 20 -2.09 3.53 18.29
N HIS A 21 -2.95 2.87 17.51
CA HIS A 21 -3.22 3.23 16.12
C HIS A 21 -4.52 4.02 15.97
N SER A 22 -4.58 4.87 14.93
CA SER A 22 -5.81 5.57 14.56
C SER A 22 -6.65 4.81 13.53
N GLN A 23 -6.02 4.02 12.66
CA GLN A 23 -6.67 3.21 11.64
C GLN A 23 -5.70 2.21 10.98
N CYS A 24 -6.26 1.17 10.35
CA CYS A 24 -5.54 0.24 9.48
C CYS A 24 -5.87 0.48 8.00
N TRP A 25 -4.87 0.33 7.13
CA TRP A 25 -5.02 0.41 5.67
C TRP A 25 -4.73 -0.94 5.01
N MET A 26 -5.58 -1.34 4.06
CA MET A 26 -5.42 -2.60 3.33
C MET A 26 -5.68 -2.38 1.83
N GLY A 27 -4.91 -3.06 0.98
CA GLY A 27 -5.23 -3.19 -0.44
C GLY A 27 -6.15 -4.39 -0.68
N TRP A 28 -7.18 -4.21 -1.51
CA TRP A 28 -8.05 -5.31 -1.96
C TRP A 28 -7.31 -6.21 -2.95
N PRO A 29 -7.30 -7.54 -2.76
CA PRO A 29 -6.61 -8.45 -3.67
C PRO A 29 -7.39 -8.59 -4.97
N VAL A 30 -6.68 -8.37 -6.05
CA VAL A 30 -7.20 -8.49 -7.40
C VAL A 30 -6.32 -9.44 -8.19
N ARG A 31 -6.97 -10.20 -9.07
CA ARG A 31 -6.31 -10.87 -10.17
C ARG A 31 -6.92 -10.27 -11.42
N TYR A 32 -6.15 -9.67 -12.31
CA TYR A 32 -6.74 -9.04 -13.50
C TYR A 32 -6.27 -9.67 -14.78
N VAL A 33 -7.22 -10.30 -15.44
CA VAL A 33 -7.36 -10.22 -16.89
C VAL A 33 -8.49 -9.21 -17.11
N ARG A 34 -8.27 -8.12 -17.87
CA ARG A 34 -9.37 -7.52 -18.62
C ARG A 34 -9.13 -7.59 -20.11
N PHE A 35 -10.12 -8.19 -20.76
CA PHE A 35 -10.49 -7.97 -22.14
C PHE A 35 -10.94 -6.52 -22.35
N PHE A 36 -10.49 -5.90 -23.45
CA PHE A 36 -11.14 -4.72 -24.01
C PHE A 36 -12.17 -5.19 -25.05
N HIS A 37 -13.43 -4.80 -24.88
CA HIS A 37 -14.43 -4.86 -25.95
C HIS A 37 -14.20 -3.64 -26.86
N VAL A 38 -13.76 -3.87 -28.10
CA VAL A 38 -13.89 -2.88 -29.17
C VAL A 38 -14.83 -3.50 -30.20
N PHE A 39 -16.02 -2.90 -30.39
CA PHE A 39 -16.84 -3.18 -31.54
C PHE A 39 -16.14 -2.59 -32.77
N LEU A 40 -15.58 -3.45 -33.61
CA LEU A 40 -15.28 -3.13 -35.01
C LEU A 40 -15.95 -4.18 -35.88
N PHE A 41 -16.99 -3.75 -36.61
CA PHE A 41 -17.50 -4.49 -37.74
C PHE A 41 -16.44 -4.46 -38.85
N SER A 42 -15.85 -5.60 -39.17
CA SER A 42 -15.31 -5.86 -40.51
C SER A 42 -15.42 -7.34 -40.85
N SER A 43 -15.91 -7.59 -42.05
CA SER A 43 -15.97 -8.88 -42.73
C SER A 43 -14.55 -9.42 -42.94
N CYS A 44 -14.42 -10.75 -42.86
CA CYS A 44 -13.23 -11.56 -43.15
C CYS A 44 -12.08 -11.54 -42.12
N CYS A 45 -12.03 -12.68 -41.41
CA CYS A 45 -10.86 -13.45 -40.97
C CYS A 45 -9.73 -12.78 -40.17
N ASP A 46 -9.36 -13.51 -39.11
CA ASP A 46 -8.24 -13.32 -38.18
C ASP A 46 -8.43 -12.27 -37.07
N MET A 47 -9.05 -12.73 -36.00
CA MET A 47 -9.10 -12.06 -34.71
C MET A 47 -7.84 -12.43 -33.90
N VAL A 48 -6.80 -11.61 -33.98
CA VAL A 48 -5.72 -11.62 -32.97
C VAL A 48 -5.85 -10.33 -32.16
N SER A 49 -6.38 -10.44 -30.95
CA SER A 49 -6.73 -9.30 -30.09
C SER A 49 -5.60 -8.90 -29.14
N LEU A 50 -5.05 -7.71 -29.41
CA LEU A 50 -4.56 -6.60 -28.56
C LEU A 50 -3.88 -6.80 -27.18
N THR A 51 -2.79 -6.03 -27.04
CA THR A 51 -2.05 -5.59 -25.83
C THR A 51 -2.82 -4.58 -24.96
N ALA A 52 -2.81 -4.76 -23.62
CA ALA A 52 -2.84 -3.70 -22.58
C ALA A 52 -2.62 -4.31 -21.16
N LEU A 53 -1.96 -3.53 -20.30
CA LEU A 53 -1.26 -3.91 -19.07
C LEU A 53 -2.06 -3.68 -17.75
N HIS A 54 -1.52 -4.31 -16.67
CA HIS A 54 -1.81 -4.22 -15.21
C HIS A 54 -3.19 -4.75 -14.84
N GLU A 55 -3.34 -5.91 -14.18
CA GLU A 55 -2.91 -6.31 -12.82
C GLU A 55 -2.52 -7.84 -12.80
N ARG A 56 -2.02 -8.38 -11.67
CA ARG A 56 -1.35 -9.70 -11.58
C ARG A 56 -2.24 -10.93 -11.88
N LEU A 57 -1.78 -11.87 -12.73
CA LEU A 57 -2.46 -13.14 -13.07
C LEU A 57 -1.93 -14.38 -12.32
N ASP A 58 -0.76 -14.24 -11.73
CA ASP A 58 0.08 -15.29 -11.13
C ASP A 58 -0.13 -15.44 -9.62
N ASN A 59 -0.45 -14.34 -8.93
CA ASN A 59 -0.38 -14.29 -7.48
C ASN A 59 -1.59 -14.93 -6.78
N TRP A 60 -2.79 -14.85 -7.38
CA TRP A 60 -4.02 -15.36 -6.79
C TRP A 60 -4.72 -16.32 -7.74
N ARG A 61 -5.05 -17.52 -7.24
CA ARG A 61 -5.86 -18.51 -7.98
C ARG A 61 -7.34 -18.10 -7.99
N ASP A 62 -8.10 -18.68 -8.93
CA ASP A 62 -9.56 -18.50 -9.04
C ASP A 62 -10.00 -17.04 -8.95
N ASP A 63 -9.34 -16.18 -9.72
CA ASP A 63 -9.61 -14.75 -9.82
C ASP A 63 -9.61 -14.01 -8.48
N ALA A 64 -8.72 -14.45 -7.58
CA ALA A 64 -8.58 -13.97 -6.21
C ALA A 64 -9.81 -14.16 -5.31
N LEU A 65 -10.86 -14.89 -5.73
CA LEU A 65 -12.08 -15.06 -4.95
C LEU A 65 -11.82 -15.58 -3.54
N HIS A 66 -10.91 -16.55 -3.41
CA HIS A 66 -10.50 -17.09 -2.12
C HIS A 66 -9.75 -16.06 -1.28
N ALA A 67 -8.82 -15.32 -1.89
CA ALA A 67 -8.07 -14.26 -1.23
C ALA A 67 -8.99 -13.12 -0.77
N GLN A 68 -9.92 -12.69 -1.60
CA GLN A 68 -10.92 -11.66 -1.29
C GLN A 68 -11.77 -12.04 -0.07
N ARG A 69 -12.25 -13.28 0.00
CA ARG A 69 -12.98 -13.78 1.17
C ARG A 69 -12.13 -13.76 2.45
N VAL A 70 -10.84 -14.09 2.34
CA VAL A 70 -9.92 -14.06 3.49
C VAL A 70 -9.62 -12.62 3.90
N PHE A 71 -9.31 -11.73 2.95
CA PHE A 71 -9.08 -10.32 3.20
C PHE A 71 -10.29 -9.65 3.84
N ALA A 72 -11.51 -9.96 3.38
CA ALA A 72 -12.74 -9.47 3.99
C ALA A 72 -12.88 -9.94 5.45
N LYS A 73 -12.54 -11.20 5.76
CA LYS A 73 -12.53 -11.72 7.13
C LYS A 73 -11.50 -11.03 8.01
N VAL A 74 -10.28 -10.81 7.50
CA VAL A 74 -9.21 -10.10 8.22
C VAL A 74 -9.62 -8.65 8.50
N ALA A 75 -10.08 -7.92 7.47
CA ALA A 75 -10.56 -6.55 7.61
C ALA A 75 -11.71 -6.46 8.62
N THR A 76 -12.66 -7.40 8.56
CA THR A 76 -13.77 -7.50 9.53
C THR A 76 -13.27 -7.73 10.94
N ALA A 77 -12.27 -8.61 11.14
CA ALA A 77 -11.70 -8.88 12.45
C ALA A 77 -10.99 -7.65 13.04
N ILE A 78 -10.17 -6.96 12.23
CA ILE A 78 -9.47 -5.72 12.64
C ILE A 78 -10.48 -4.61 12.97
N SER A 79 -11.57 -4.50 12.20
CA SER A 79 -12.59 -3.47 12.36
C SER A 79 -13.32 -3.46 13.71
N LYS A 80 -13.14 -4.52 14.52
CA LYS A 80 -13.65 -4.61 15.90
C LYS A 80 -12.80 -3.82 16.90
N PHE A 81 -11.55 -3.50 16.55
CA PHE A 81 -10.57 -2.87 17.42
C PHE A 81 -10.19 -1.47 16.95
N GLU A 82 -10.12 -1.25 15.64
CA GLU A 82 -9.73 0.03 15.05
C GLU A 82 -10.46 0.27 13.71
N PRO A 83 -10.62 1.53 13.27
CA PRO A 83 -11.14 1.84 11.95
C PRO A 83 -10.31 1.20 10.84
N VAL A 84 -10.96 0.63 9.82
CA VAL A 84 -10.28 0.02 8.67
C VAL A 84 -10.65 0.74 7.39
N THR A 85 -9.65 1.03 6.57
CA THR A 85 -9.81 1.54 5.21
C THR A 85 -9.26 0.53 4.21
N VAL A 86 -10.13 0.07 3.30
CA VAL A 86 -9.76 -0.83 2.20
C VAL A 86 -9.72 -0.04 0.89
N CYS A 87 -8.58 -0.09 0.20
CA CYS A 87 -8.41 0.46 -1.13
C CYS A 87 -8.73 -0.60 -2.18
N ALA A 88 -9.57 -0.29 -3.16
CA ALA A 88 -9.92 -1.19 -4.27
C ALA A 88 -9.83 -0.45 -5.60
N SER A 89 -9.47 -1.15 -6.68
CA SER A 89 -9.52 -0.54 -8.03
C SER A 89 -10.96 -0.21 -8.42
N ALA A 90 -11.16 0.70 -9.37
CA ALA A 90 -12.49 1.08 -9.87
C ALA A 90 -13.35 -0.14 -10.25
N ALA A 91 -12.71 -1.14 -10.87
CA ALA A 91 -13.35 -2.38 -11.29
C ALA A 91 -13.81 -3.29 -10.15
N GLN A 92 -13.20 -3.15 -8.97
CA GLN A 92 -13.43 -4.03 -7.82
C GLN A 92 -14.09 -3.31 -6.65
N TRP A 93 -14.30 -2.00 -6.75
CA TRP A 93 -14.87 -1.20 -5.68
C TRP A 93 -16.24 -1.72 -5.24
N GLU A 94 -17.17 -1.95 -6.18
CA GLU A 94 -18.50 -2.48 -5.87
C GLU A 94 -18.44 -3.88 -5.26
N ASN A 95 -17.58 -4.75 -5.80
CA ASN A 95 -17.37 -6.10 -5.28
C ASN A 95 -16.82 -6.06 -3.83
N ALA A 96 -15.76 -5.30 -3.58
CA ALA A 96 -15.18 -5.13 -2.25
C ALA A 96 -16.22 -4.55 -1.28
N ARG A 97 -16.94 -3.51 -1.70
CA ARG A 97 -17.99 -2.88 -0.88
C ARG A 97 -19.09 -3.87 -0.50
N SER A 98 -19.49 -4.74 -1.42
CA SER A 98 -20.52 -5.76 -1.18
C SER A 98 -20.09 -6.85 -0.18
N GLN A 99 -18.79 -7.11 -0.06
CA GLN A 99 -18.24 -8.16 0.81
C GLN A 99 -17.82 -7.65 2.20
N LEU A 100 -17.65 -6.33 2.36
CA LEU A 100 -17.14 -5.72 3.59
C LEU A 100 -18.27 -5.10 4.42
N PRO A 101 -18.26 -5.24 5.76
CA PRO A 101 -19.17 -4.54 6.67
C PRO A 101 -19.22 -3.01 6.47
N GLU A 102 -20.38 -2.39 6.72
CA GLU A 102 -20.59 -0.95 6.49
C GLU A 102 -19.63 -0.04 7.26
N ASN A 103 -19.16 -0.46 8.44
CA ASN A 103 -18.20 0.31 9.26
C ASN A 103 -16.79 0.38 8.68
N ILE A 104 -16.46 -0.46 7.68
CA ILE A 104 -15.16 -0.42 6.99
C ILE A 104 -15.27 0.59 5.85
N ARG A 105 -14.37 1.56 5.79
CA ARG A 105 -14.32 2.55 4.69
C ARG A 105 -13.72 1.88 3.44
N VAL A 106 -14.33 2.07 2.27
CA VAL A 106 -13.80 1.57 0.99
C VAL A 106 -13.52 2.74 0.05
N ILE A 107 -12.28 2.86 -0.41
CA ILE A 107 -11.80 3.95 -1.27
C ILE A 107 -11.35 3.39 -2.60
N GLU A 108 -11.71 4.06 -3.70
CA GLU A 108 -11.18 3.72 -5.01
C GLU A 108 -9.71 4.16 -5.13
N MET A 109 -8.82 3.23 -5.47
CA MET A 109 -7.39 3.48 -5.65
C MET A 109 -6.78 2.48 -6.62
N SER A 110 -6.15 2.99 -7.69
CA SER A 110 -5.34 2.16 -8.60
C SER A 110 -4.03 1.75 -7.93
N MET A 111 -3.71 0.45 -8.02
CA MET A 111 -2.53 -0.22 -7.49
C MET A 111 -2.24 -1.48 -8.33
N ASN A 112 -0.98 -1.91 -8.42
CA ASN A 112 -0.58 -3.16 -9.08
C ASN A 112 -0.74 -4.36 -8.13
N GLY A 113 -0.51 -4.16 -6.84
CA GLY A 113 -0.58 -5.18 -5.80
C GLY A 113 -1.33 -4.73 -4.54
N SER A 114 -1.80 -5.70 -3.76
CA SER A 114 -2.53 -5.47 -2.50
C SER A 114 -1.65 -5.43 -1.25
N TRP A 115 -0.32 -5.36 -1.43
CA TRP A 115 0.68 -5.53 -0.38
C TRP A 115 1.06 -4.21 0.29
N PHE A 116 0.09 -3.58 0.94
CA PHE A 116 0.23 -2.23 1.53
C PHE A 116 1.23 -2.16 2.68
N ARG A 117 1.62 -3.29 3.27
CA ARG A 117 2.74 -3.34 4.22
C ARG A 117 4.04 -2.85 3.57
N ASP A 118 4.21 -3.09 2.29
CA ASP A 118 5.45 -2.81 1.56
C ASP A 118 5.36 -1.54 0.73
N THR A 119 4.19 -1.24 0.17
CA THR A 119 3.96 -0.10 -0.75
C THR A 119 3.24 1.08 -0.09
N GLY A 120 2.70 0.88 1.12
CA GLY A 120 2.07 1.93 1.92
C GLY A 120 3.10 2.82 2.61
N PRO A 121 2.66 3.94 3.19
CA PRO A 121 3.57 4.86 3.86
C PRO A 121 4.01 4.26 5.21
N THR A 122 5.28 4.40 5.56
CA THR A 122 5.74 4.16 6.94
C THR A 122 5.44 5.39 7.78
N ILE A 123 4.56 5.25 8.76
CA ILE A 123 4.12 6.38 9.60
C ILE A 123 5.20 6.76 10.62
N VAL A 124 5.40 8.06 10.79
CA VAL A 124 6.33 8.65 11.77
C VAL A 124 5.61 9.72 12.60
N VAL A 125 6.00 9.83 13.87
CA VAL A 125 5.35 10.70 14.85
C VAL A 125 6.36 11.61 15.54
N ASN A 126 5.97 12.86 15.80
CA ASN A 126 6.75 13.79 16.62
C ASN A 126 6.05 13.95 17.98
N LYS A 127 6.59 13.26 18.99
CA LYS A 127 6.07 13.25 20.37
C LYS A 127 6.42 14.52 21.16
N SER A 128 7.41 15.30 20.74
CA SER A 128 7.80 16.57 21.39
C SER A 128 6.68 17.63 21.34
N SER A 129 5.75 17.51 20.39
CA SER A 129 4.56 18.37 20.35
C SER A 129 3.55 18.07 21.46
N ALA A 130 3.51 16.83 21.97
CA ALA A 130 2.54 16.39 22.97
C ALA A 130 2.93 16.77 24.41
N SER A 131 4.22 16.93 24.71
CA SER A 131 4.71 17.32 26.05
C SER A 131 4.41 18.78 26.43
N SER A 132 3.91 19.58 25.49
CA SER A 132 3.49 20.97 25.72
C SER A 132 1.99 21.13 26.12
N GLY A 133 1.31 20.02 26.43
CA GLY A 133 0.08 20.03 27.23
C GLY A 133 -1.24 20.32 26.51
N ALA A 134 -1.28 20.49 25.19
CA ALA A 134 -2.55 20.77 24.49
C ALA A 134 -2.67 20.28 23.03
N GLN A 135 -1.63 19.70 22.41
CA GLN A 135 -1.68 19.32 21.00
C GLN A 135 -1.52 17.80 20.83
N ALA A 136 -2.37 17.20 19.99
CA ALA A 136 -2.17 15.84 19.50
C ALA A 136 -0.77 15.71 18.84
N PRO A 137 -0.12 14.53 18.91
CA PRO A 137 1.18 14.33 18.29
C PRO A 137 1.09 14.63 16.79
N LYS A 138 2.11 15.30 16.25
CA LYS A 138 2.20 15.51 14.80
C LYS A 138 2.55 14.18 14.13
N VAL A 139 1.83 13.85 13.07
CA VAL A 139 2.00 12.61 12.29
C VAL A 139 2.39 12.96 10.87
N ALA A 140 3.30 12.21 10.29
CA ALA A 140 3.70 12.27 8.89
C ALA A 140 3.97 10.86 8.35
N GLY A 141 4.19 10.71 7.04
CA GLY A 141 4.55 9.44 6.43
C GLY A 141 5.81 9.52 5.59
N LEU A 142 6.66 8.50 5.73
CA LEU A 142 7.73 8.16 4.82
C LEU A 142 7.15 7.47 3.58
N ASP A 143 7.56 7.92 2.41
CA ASP A 143 7.19 7.38 1.10
C ASP A 143 8.47 6.84 0.44
N TRP A 144 8.72 5.55 0.65
CA TRP A 144 9.86 4.84 0.09
C TRP A 144 9.68 4.62 -1.41
N ASN A 145 10.79 4.48 -2.12
CA ASN A 145 10.74 3.93 -3.47
C ASN A 145 10.46 2.42 -3.37
N PHE A 146 9.86 1.84 -4.41
CA PHE A 146 9.50 0.43 -4.45
C PHE A 146 9.81 -0.14 -5.82
N ASN A 147 10.29 -1.39 -5.88
CA ASN A 147 10.74 -2.00 -7.13
C ASN A 147 10.18 -3.42 -7.37
N SER A 148 9.06 -3.79 -6.76
CA SER A 148 8.53 -5.16 -6.84
C SER A 148 9.48 -6.22 -6.24
N TRP A 149 10.15 -5.90 -5.11
CA TRP A 149 11.02 -6.82 -4.36
C TRP A 149 12.17 -7.42 -5.19
N GLY A 150 12.83 -6.62 -6.04
CA GLY A 150 13.93 -7.12 -6.87
C GLY A 150 14.11 -6.44 -8.23
N GLY A 151 13.24 -5.49 -8.58
CA GLY A 151 13.35 -4.72 -9.81
C GLY A 151 12.95 -5.51 -11.05
N VAL A 152 13.52 -5.14 -12.20
CA VAL A 152 13.12 -5.68 -13.51
C VAL A 152 13.56 -7.15 -13.68
N ASP A 153 14.69 -7.51 -13.07
CA ASP A 153 15.34 -8.80 -13.28
C ASP A 153 14.84 -9.86 -12.30
N ASP A 154 14.75 -9.53 -11.00
CA ASP A 154 14.40 -10.48 -9.93
C ASP A 154 13.07 -10.17 -9.24
N GLY A 155 12.38 -9.10 -9.66
CA GLY A 155 11.13 -8.68 -9.03
C GLY A 155 9.94 -9.59 -9.36
N CYS A 156 8.96 -9.59 -8.45
CA CYS A 156 7.74 -10.39 -8.59
C CYS A 156 6.88 -10.06 -9.82
N TYR A 157 6.99 -8.85 -10.37
CA TYR A 157 6.29 -8.45 -11.60
C TYR A 157 6.98 -7.22 -12.23
N ARG A 158 6.77 -7.04 -13.54
CA ARG A 158 7.58 -6.10 -14.35
C ARG A 158 7.17 -4.63 -14.27
N ASP A 159 6.00 -4.34 -13.72
CA ASP A 159 5.50 -2.96 -13.61
C ASP A 159 4.73 -2.76 -12.30
N TRP A 160 5.30 -1.87 -11.49
CA TRP A 160 4.86 -1.41 -10.17
C TRP A 160 4.60 0.09 -10.15
N SER A 161 4.33 0.69 -11.32
CA SER A 161 4.17 2.13 -11.48
C SER A 161 2.98 2.72 -10.70
N LEU A 162 1.94 1.93 -10.44
CA LEU A 162 0.81 2.31 -9.60
C LEU A 162 1.12 2.09 -8.11
N ASP A 163 1.88 1.05 -7.78
CA ASP A 163 2.32 0.76 -6.40
C ASP A 163 3.22 1.88 -5.85
N LEU A 164 4.06 2.49 -6.69
CA LEU A 164 4.83 3.71 -6.36
C LEU A 164 3.98 4.92 -5.95
N GLN A 165 2.68 4.90 -6.20
CA GLN A 165 1.77 6.00 -5.87
C GLN A 165 0.95 5.74 -4.61
N VAL A 166 0.96 4.52 -4.08
CA VAL A 166 0.10 4.10 -2.97
C VAL A 166 0.36 4.96 -1.73
N ALA A 167 1.60 5.02 -1.26
CA ALA A 167 1.98 5.84 -0.11
C ALA A 167 1.56 7.30 -0.25
N ARG A 168 1.90 7.95 -1.38
CA ARG A 168 1.49 9.33 -1.66
C ARG A 168 -0.03 9.52 -1.63
N LYS A 169 -0.80 8.61 -2.24
CA LYS A 169 -2.27 8.70 -2.28
C LYS A 169 -2.90 8.54 -0.90
N ILE A 170 -2.40 7.60 -0.09
CA ILE A 170 -2.84 7.42 1.31
C ILE A 170 -2.57 8.70 2.12
N LEU A 171 -1.35 9.21 2.07
CA LEU A 171 -0.98 10.43 2.82
C LEU A 171 -1.77 11.65 2.36
N SER A 172 -2.06 11.77 1.07
CA SER A 172 -2.88 12.86 0.52
C SER A 172 -4.34 12.75 0.99
N THR A 173 -4.88 11.54 1.04
CA THR A 173 -6.26 11.26 1.51
C THR A 173 -6.42 11.68 2.97
N GLU A 174 -5.44 11.35 3.81
CA GLU A 174 -5.43 11.69 5.24
C GLU A 174 -4.86 13.09 5.53
N ARG A 175 -4.48 13.84 4.48
CA ARG A 175 -3.90 15.20 4.56
C ARG A 175 -2.65 15.25 5.45
N LEU A 176 -1.86 14.19 5.45
CA LEU A 176 -0.62 14.08 6.21
C LEU A 176 0.58 14.63 5.41
N PRO A 177 1.59 15.20 6.09
CA PRO A 177 2.87 15.51 5.48
C PRO A 177 3.58 14.25 4.97
N ARG A 178 4.27 14.38 3.84
CA ARG A 178 4.97 13.30 3.14
C ARG A 178 6.46 13.59 3.09
N PHE A 179 7.26 12.62 3.52
CA PHE A 179 8.71 12.59 3.34
C PHE A 179 9.05 11.64 2.18
N PRO A 180 9.26 12.14 0.94
CA PRO A 180 9.73 11.31 -0.15
C PRO A 180 11.13 10.78 0.10
N HIS A 181 11.39 9.52 -0.24
CA HIS A 181 12.73 8.95 -0.23
C HIS A 181 13.08 8.31 -1.58
N SER A 182 14.35 8.41 -1.98
CA SER A 182 14.87 7.76 -3.19
C SER A 182 15.28 6.30 -2.97
N MET A 183 15.36 5.86 -1.72
CA MET A 183 15.80 4.52 -1.35
C MET A 183 14.66 3.54 -1.64
N VAL A 184 15.00 2.40 -2.26
CA VAL A 184 14.10 1.27 -2.37
C VAL A 184 14.08 0.55 -1.04
N LEU A 185 12.91 0.49 -0.40
CA LEU A 185 12.72 -0.21 0.87
C LEU A 185 11.26 -0.58 1.06
N GLU A 186 11.00 -1.81 1.48
CA GLU A 186 9.68 -2.30 1.82
C GLU A 186 9.44 -2.20 3.33
N GLY A 187 8.29 -1.63 3.73
CA GLY A 187 7.95 -1.50 5.15
C GLY A 187 7.91 -2.83 5.90
N GLY A 188 7.62 -3.96 5.24
CA GLY A 188 7.67 -5.30 5.83
C GLY A 188 9.07 -5.85 6.10
N SER A 189 10.12 -5.23 5.56
CA SER A 189 11.51 -5.66 5.74
C SER A 189 12.16 -5.12 7.02
N ILE A 190 11.52 -4.15 7.69
CA ILE A 190 12.00 -3.48 8.89
C ILE A 190 11.00 -3.63 10.05
N HIS A 191 11.51 -3.74 11.26
CA HIS A 191 10.71 -3.66 12.49
C HIS A 191 11.38 -2.69 13.46
N VAL A 192 10.60 -1.92 14.22
CA VAL A 192 11.13 -0.94 15.17
C VAL A 192 10.51 -1.12 16.54
N ASP A 193 11.28 -0.84 17.58
CA ASP A 193 10.81 -0.90 18.97
C ASP A 193 10.27 0.42 19.51
N GLY A 194 10.34 1.49 18.70
CA GLY A 194 9.87 2.83 19.05
C GLY A 194 10.85 3.66 19.88
N GLU A 195 12.03 3.12 20.22
CA GLU A 195 13.08 3.79 21.02
C GLU A 195 14.38 4.04 20.23
N GLU A 196 14.23 4.31 18.92
CA GLU A 196 15.32 4.58 17.95
C GLU A 196 16.05 3.33 17.41
N TYR A 197 15.69 2.12 17.84
CA TYR A 197 16.29 0.89 17.33
C TYR A 197 15.47 0.28 16.17
N ILE A 198 16.18 -0.14 15.12
CA ILE A 198 15.62 -0.86 13.97
C ILE A 198 16.15 -2.29 14.01
N ALA A 199 15.25 -3.25 14.21
CA ALA A 199 15.54 -4.65 13.93
C ALA A 199 15.33 -4.89 12.43
N GLN A 200 16.41 -5.16 11.70
CA GLN A 200 16.35 -5.57 10.30
C GLN A 200 15.91 -7.03 10.23
N GLY A 201 14.86 -7.33 9.47
CA GLY A 201 14.25 -8.66 9.45
C GLY A 201 15.20 -9.75 8.96
N PHE A 202 15.98 -9.48 7.91
CA PHE A 202 16.92 -10.44 7.31
C PHE A 202 18.02 -9.70 6.53
N GLY A 203 19.29 -10.01 6.81
CA GLY A 203 20.45 -9.40 6.11
C GLY A 203 20.55 -9.71 4.61
N GLU A 204 19.67 -10.56 4.09
CA GLU A 204 19.57 -10.92 2.66
C GLU A 204 18.66 -9.97 1.86
N CYS A 205 17.77 -9.20 2.51
CA CYS A 205 16.80 -8.31 1.82
C CYS A 205 17.33 -6.89 1.60
N ILE A 206 18.07 -6.33 2.56
CA ILE A 206 18.63 -4.96 2.47
C ILE A 206 20.15 -5.07 2.36
N LEU A 207 20.63 -5.37 1.15
CA LEU A 207 22.02 -5.11 0.80
C LEU A 207 22.08 -3.71 0.21
N ILE A 208 22.49 -2.73 1.03
CA ILE A 208 22.85 -1.40 0.55
C ILE A 208 24.09 -1.58 -0.33
N SER A 209 23.88 -1.79 -1.63
CA SER A 209 24.96 -1.71 -2.60
C SER A 209 25.40 -0.23 -2.68
N PRO A 210 26.71 0.05 -2.57
CA PRO A 210 27.24 1.41 -2.50
C PRO A 210 26.98 2.25 -3.74
#